data_AF-A0A5M3MT17-F1
#
_entry.id   AF-A0A5M3MT17-F1
#
_cell.length_a   1.000
_cell.length_b   1.000
_cell.length_c   1.000
_cell.angle_alpha   90.00
_cell.angle_beta   90.00
_cell.angle_gamma   90.00
#
_symmetry.space_group_name_H-M   'P 1'
#
loop_
_entity.id
_entity.type
_entity.pdbx_description
1 polymer ?
#
loop_
_entity_poly.entity_id
_entity_poly.type
_entity_poly.pdbx_seq_one_letter_code
_entity_poly.pdbx_strand_id
1 'polypeptide(L)'
;MANDISELIDTSNPEVRDYLSLIRLQVLTPLSVLINIVTVLICTFVVNPSIGRVTAQHPTSISPNIAVVAIYVLVLYVGQIGYCILLVLARKEDTKKALVKAVGHPLVFANWLMAFWAIAWVMQWFLVSTVLLGILLLMLIYSNLALLVYHPPTKDRPLDTLLIHAPLRFFLVLPLVLMFPNALFVTLGLTYDPAHPEQYSMHPWSGFGVVFGANLIAWLVVLTRRDIVLTVAGTWICAAIWSARPKPVPVYVTVIIFTVLHPLGLFCALVHHHFMSKRRSRQNGDIALPPDAEEGHAPAYASHHQQYEQERAAREQRLQSSGAREIDPDQIFGSG
;
A
#
# COMPACT_ATOMS: atom_id res chain seq x y z
N MET A 1 13.01 -38.77 4.96
CA MET A 1 13.53 -37.74 4.03
C MET A 1 12.82 -36.38 4.13
N ALA A 2 11.48 -36.28 4.06
CA ALA A 2 10.79 -34.99 4.33
C ALA A 2 10.73 -34.63 5.84
N ASN A 3 10.74 -35.64 6.73
CA ASN A 3 10.68 -35.43 8.18
C ASN A 3 12.03 -35.10 8.84
N ASP A 4 13.17 -35.39 8.19
CA ASP A 4 14.51 -35.09 8.75
C ASP A 4 14.92 -33.63 8.57
N ILE A 5 14.31 -32.91 7.61
CA ILE A 5 14.63 -31.49 7.35
C ILE A 5 13.89 -30.57 8.34
N SER A 6 12.72 -30.99 8.83
CA SER A 6 11.93 -30.21 9.81
C SER A 6 12.57 -30.15 11.19
N GLU A 7 13.45 -31.10 11.53
CA GLU A 7 14.12 -31.15 12.85
C GLU A 7 15.39 -30.27 12.90
N LEU A 8 15.99 -29.96 11.73
CA LEU A 8 17.17 -29.10 11.59
C LEU A 8 16.84 -27.60 11.48
N ILE A 9 15.58 -27.24 11.27
CA ILE A 9 15.12 -25.86 11.14
C ILE A 9 14.30 -25.53 12.38
N ASP A 10 14.89 -24.78 13.31
CA ASP A 10 14.20 -24.28 14.50
C ASP A 10 13.13 -23.24 14.11
N THR A 11 11.93 -23.75 13.81
CA THR A 11 10.74 -22.95 13.46
C THR A 11 10.14 -22.22 14.66
N SER A 12 10.66 -22.44 15.87
CA SER A 12 10.25 -21.68 17.06
C SER A 12 10.87 -20.28 17.09
N ASN A 13 11.97 -20.05 16.36
CA ASN A 13 12.58 -18.73 16.24
C ASN A 13 11.80 -17.83 15.24
N PRO A 14 11.32 -16.65 15.67
CA PRO A 14 10.55 -15.74 14.81
C PRO A 14 11.31 -15.26 13.57
N GLU A 15 12.65 -15.15 13.64
CA GLU A 15 13.47 -14.69 12.51
C GLU A 15 13.57 -15.74 11.41
N VAL A 16 13.69 -17.02 11.79
CA VAL A 16 13.72 -18.16 10.85
C VAL A 16 12.38 -18.28 10.12
N ARG A 17 11.27 -18.10 10.84
CA ARG A 17 9.93 -18.10 10.25
C ARG A 17 9.72 -16.94 9.27
N ASP A 18 10.17 -15.73 9.62
CA ASP A 18 10.08 -14.56 8.74
C ASP A 18 10.94 -14.77 7.47
N TYR A 19 12.11 -15.42 7.59
CA TYR A 19 12.96 -15.75 6.46
C TYR A 19 12.34 -16.82 5.53
N LEU A 20 11.78 -17.90 6.08
CA LEU A 20 11.08 -18.94 5.31
C LEU A 20 9.83 -18.40 4.60
N SER A 21 9.08 -17.52 5.28
CA SER A 21 7.97 -16.78 4.69
C SER A 21 8.43 -15.93 3.50
N LEU A 22 9.57 -15.25 3.64
CA LEU A 22 10.18 -14.45 2.59
C LEU A 22 10.53 -15.28 1.35
N ILE A 23 11.19 -16.43 1.54
CA ILE A 23 11.56 -17.34 0.46
C ILE A 23 10.31 -17.87 -0.25
N ARG A 24 9.31 -18.32 0.51
CA ARG A 24 8.05 -18.79 -0.07
C ARG A 24 7.40 -17.69 -0.90
N LEU A 25 7.41 -16.46 -0.42
CA LEU A 25 6.80 -15.33 -1.11
C LEU A 25 7.59 -14.93 -2.37
N GLN A 26 8.92 -15.00 -2.34
CA GLN A 26 9.78 -14.73 -3.50
C GLN A 26 9.57 -15.73 -4.63
N VAL A 27 9.20 -16.97 -4.33
CA VAL A 27 8.87 -17.98 -5.35
C VAL A 27 7.40 -17.87 -5.76
N LEU A 28 6.50 -17.72 -4.79
CA LEU A 28 5.05 -17.77 -5.03
C LEU A 28 4.54 -16.52 -5.76
N THR A 29 5.12 -15.34 -5.51
CA THR A 29 4.67 -14.10 -6.14
C THR A 29 4.93 -14.09 -7.64
N PRO A 30 6.17 -14.28 -8.13
CA PRO A 30 6.43 -14.30 -9.57
C PRO A 30 5.67 -15.42 -10.27
N LEU A 31 5.56 -16.59 -9.63
CA LEU A 31 4.77 -17.71 -10.16
C LEU A 31 3.28 -17.32 -10.32
N SER A 32 2.68 -16.69 -9.31
CA SER A 32 1.28 -16.24 -9.37
C SER A 32 1.05 -15.19 -10.46
N VAL A 33 1.98 -14.24 -10.63
CA VAL A 33 1.92 -13.21 -11.67
C VAL A 33 2.02 -13.86 -13.05
N LEU A 34 2.96 -14.80 -13.23
CA LEU A 34 3.14 -15.51 -14.49
C LEU A 34 1.88 -16.31 -14.87
N ILE A 35 1.31 -17.06 -13.93
CA ILE A 35 0.08 -17.84 -14.15
C ILE A 35 -1.08 -16.91 -14.52
N ASN A 36 -1.23 -15.78 -13.82
CA ASN A 36 -2.25 -14.78 -14.14
C ASN A 36 -2.09 -14.24 -15.57
N ILE A 37 -0.88 -13.78 -15.93
CA ILE A 37 -0.59 -13.26 -17.28
C ILE A 37 -0.92 -14.31 -18.34
N VAL A 38 -0.40 -15.52 -18.20
CA VAL A 38 -0.61 -16.59 -19.19
C VAL A 38 -2.09 -16.93 -19.33
N THR A 39 -2.82 -17.05 -18.21
CA THR A 39 -4.25 -17.33 -18.21
C THR A 39 -5.04 -16.23 -18.91
N VAL A 40 -4.79 -14.97 -18.58
CA VAL A 40 -5.48 -13.83 -19.21
C VAL A 40 -5.14 -13.73 -20.69
N LEU A 41 -3.90 -13.97 -21.11
CA LEU A 41 -3.51 -14.00 -22.52
C LEU A 41 -4.22 -15.12 -23.29
N ILE A 42 -4.29 -16.33 -22.73
CA ILE A 42 -5.02 -17.46 -23.33
C ILE A 42 -6.52 -17.11 -23.47
N CYS A 43 -7.15 -16.59 -22.41
CA CYS A 43 -8.55 -16.17 -22.44
C CYS A 43 -8.82 -14.98 -23.38
N THR A 44 -7.80 -14.18 -23.70
CA THR A 44 -7.92 -13.01 -24.60
C THR A 44 -7.69 -13.36 -26.06
N PHE A 45 -6.72 -14.23 -26.36
CA PHE A 45 -6.25 -14.45 -27.74
C PHE A 45 -6.48 -15.86 -28.27
N VAL A 46 -6.54 -16.88 -27.40
CA VAL A 46 -6.58 -18.29 -27.82
C VAL A 46 -8.00 -18.86 -27.74
N VAL A 47 -8.72 -18.57 -26.65
CA VAL A 47 -10.07 -19.10 -26.43
C VAL A 47 -11.12 -18.30 -27.21
N ASN A 48 -12.14 -19.01 -27.73
CA ASN A 48 -13.28 -18.42 -28.43
C ASN A 48 -14.59 -18.93 -27.79
N PRO A 49 -15.48 -18.06 -27.28
CA PRO A 49 -15.36 -16.59 -27.27
C PRO A 49 -14.24 -16.09 -26.36
N SER A 50 -13.52 -15.05 -26.78
CA SER A 50 -12.49 -14.42 -25.95
C SER A 50 -13.09 -13.43 -24.96
N ILE A 51 -12.32 -12.98 -23.96
CA ILE A 51 -12.75 -11.94 -22.99
C ILE A 51 -13.39 -10.75 -23.71
N GLY A 52 -12.71 -10.23 -24.75
CA GLY A 52 -13.20 -9.09 -25.51
C GLY A 52 -14.52 -9.38 -26.25
N ARG A 53 -14.68 -10.60 -26.79
CA ARG A 53 -15.92 -11.00 -27.47
C ARG A 53 -17.08 -11.15 -26.50
N VAL A 54 -16.86 -11.79 -25.34
CA VAL A 54 -17.89 -11.90 -24.29
C VAL A 54 -18.29 -10.52 -23.79
N THR A 55 -17.31 -9.63 -23.54
CA THR A 55 -17.60 -8.25 -23.13
C THR A 55 -18.39 -7.47 -24.20
N ALA A 56 -18.12 -7.69 -25.49
CA ALA A 56 -18.87 -7.05 -26.58
C ALA A 56 -20.30 -7.59 -26.72
N GLN A 57 -20.54 -8.86 -26.35
CA GLN A 57 -21.86 -9.49 -26.36
C GLN A 57 -22.76 -9.02 -25.20
N HIS A 58 -22.19 -8.50 -24.12
CA HIS A 58 -22.91 -8.01 -22.95
C HIS A 58 -22.59 -6.54 -22.67
N PRO A 59 -22.98 -5.62 -23.57
CA PRO A 59 -22.69 -4.22 -23.39
C PRO A 59 -23.57 -3.62 -22.28
N THR A 60 -22.96 -2.76 -21.49
CA THR A 60 -23.54 -2.06 -20.35
C THR A 60 -23.40 -0.55 -20.54
N SER A 61 -24.10 0.22 -19.70
CA SER A 61 -24.00 1.69 -19.68
C SER A 61 -22.59 2.20 -19.42
N ILE A 62 -21.70 1.38 -18.85
CA ILE A 62 -20.32 1.70 -18.48
C ILE A 62 -19.25 0.95 -19.29
N SER A 63 -19.64 0.17 -20.31
CA SER A 63 -18.67 -0.64 -21.07
C SER A 63 -17.52 0.20 -21.62
N PRO A 64 -16.27 -0.22 -21.42
CA PRO A 64 -15.10 0.56 -21.82
C PRO A 64 -14.70 0.27 -23.27
N ASN A 65 -13.78 1.08 -23.78
CA ASN A 65 -12.99 0.72 -24.95
C ASN A 65 -11.97 -0.37 -24.56
N ILE A 66 -12.18 -1.57 -25.08
CA ILE A 66 -11.39 -2.77 -24.73
C ILE A 66 -9.90 -2.58 -25.03
N ALA A 67 -9.54 -1.87 -26.10
CA ALA A 67 -8.14 -1.63 -26.45
C ALA A 67 -7.44 -0.73 -25.41
N VAL A 68 -8.12 0.31 -24.93
CA VAL A 68 -7.56 1.22 -23.91
C VAL A 68 -7.39 0.48 -22.57
N VAL A 69 -8.31 -0.41 -22.23
CA VAL A 69 -8.21 -1.28 -21.03
C VAL A 69 -7.08 -2.29 -21.20
N ALA A 70 -6.88 -2.86 -22.38
CA ALA A 70 -5.77 -3.80 -22.63
C ALA A 70 -4.41 -3.13 -22.40
N ILE A 71 -4.23 -1.88 -22.84
CA ILE A 71 -3.00 -1.11 -22.57
C ILE A 71 -2.85 -0.86 -21.06
N TYR A 72 -3.95 -0.53 -20.35
CA TYR A 72 -3.92 -0.38 -18.90
C TYR A 72 -3.46 -1.67 -18.20
N VAL A 73 -4.00 -2.82 -18.60
CA VAL A 73 -3.65 -4.14 -18.05
C VAL A 73 -2.19 -4.48 -18.36
N LEU A 74 -1.69 -4.13 -19.54
CA LEU A 74 -0.27 -4.30 -19.89
C LEU A 74 0.63 -3.50 -18.94
N VAL A 75 0.34 -2.22 -18.70
CA VAL A 75 1.09 -1.37 -17.76
C VAL A 75 1.04 -1.93 -16.34
N LEU A 76 -0.12 -2.43 -15.91
CA LEU A 76 -0.28 -3.11 -14.63
C LEU A 76 0.63 -4.34 -14.52
N TYR A 77 0.68 -5.20 -15.54
CA TYR A 77 1.56 -6.37 -15.52
C TYR A 77 3.04 -6.00 -15.55
N VAL A 78 3.44 -4.99 -16.31
CA VAL A 78 4.80 -4.44 -16.25
C VAL A 78 5.13 -3.98 -14.83
N GLY A 79 4.20 -3.29 -14.16
CA GLY A 79 4.35 -2.89 -12.76
C GLY A 79 4.48 -4.08 -11.81
N GLN A 80 3.69 -5.14 -12.00
CA GLN A 80 3.78 -6.36 -11.18
C GLN A 80 5.10 -7.12 -11.39
N ILE A 81 5.63 -7.14 -12.61
CA ILE A 81 6.96 -7.70 -12.90
C ILE A 81 8.03 -6.85 -12.19
N GLY A 82 7.93 -5.52 -12.25
CA GLY A 82 8.82 -4.61 -11.51
C GLY A 82 8.78 -4.85 -10.00
N TYR A 83 7.59 -5.10 -9.43
CA TYR A 83 7.43 -5.50 -8.03
C TYR A 83 8.13 -6.83 -7.72
N CYS A 84 8.01 -7.83 -8.59
CA CYS A 84 8.69 -9.11 -8.43
C CYS A 84 10.22 -8.96 -8.47
N ILE A 85 10.75 -8.13 -9.36
CA ILE A 85 12.18 -7.83 -9.43
C ILE A 85 12.64 -7.15 -8.14
N LEU A 86 11.89 -6.16 -7.63
CA LEU A 86 12.20 -5.54 -6.35
C LEU A 86 12.18 -6.54 -5.19
N LEU A 87 11.25 -7.48 -5.15
CA LEU A 87 11.19 -8.54 -4.13
C LEU A 87 12.48 -9.38 -4.07
N VAL A 88 13.08 -9.65 -5.23
CA VAL A 88 14.33 -10.42 -5.33
C VAL A 88 15.54 -9.55 -4.99
N LEU A 89 15.55 -8.29 -5.44
CA LEU A 89 16.67 -7.37 -5.24
C LEU A 89 16.67 -6.67 -3.87
N ALA A 90 15.56 -6.70 -3.13
CA ALA A 90 15.43 -6.04 -1.84
C ALA A 90 16.38 -6.64 -0.81
N ARG A 91 17.48 -5.93 -0.52
CA ARG A 91 18.46 -6.33 0.51
C ARG A 91 18.09 -5.82 1.91
N LYS A 92 17.32 -4.73 2.01
CA LYS A 92 17.01 -4.04 3.28
C LYS A 92 15.82 -4.65 4.02
N GLU A 93 15.93 -4.77 5.34
CA GLU A 93 14.93 -5.42 6.20
C GLU A 93 13.58 -4.69 6.25
N ASP A 94 13.58 -3.35 6.24
CA ASP A 94 12.34 -2.56 6.26
C ASP A 94 11.49 -2.80 5.00
N THR A 95 12.15 -2.85 3.84
CA THR A 95 11.51 -3.15 2.56
C THR A 95 10.98 -4.59 2.55
N LYS A 96 11.75 -5.54 3.11
CA LYS A 96 11.32 -6.93 3.26
C LYS A 96 10.08 -7.07 4.16
N LYS A 97 10.03 -6.37 5.30
CA LYS A 97 8.87 -6.37 6.20
C LYS A 97 7.63 -5.81 5.53
N ALA A 98 7.74 -4.70 4.79
CA ALA A 98 6.66 -4.13 4.00
C ALA A 98 6.11 -5.11 2.95
N LEU A 99 7.02 -5.71 2.19
CA LEU A 99 6.71 -6.63 1.12
C LEU A 99 6.05 -7.91 1.64
N VAL A 100 6.50 -8.46 2.77
CA VAL A 100 5.99 -9.73 3.29
C VAL A 100 4.75 -9.58 4.16
N LYS A 101 4.71 -8.59 5.05
CA LYS A 101 3.63 -8.47 6.04
C LYS A 101 2.42 -7.68 5.53
N ALA A 102 2.59 -6.75 4.58
CA ALA A 102 1.50 -5.90 4.13
C ALA A 102 0.94 -6.27 2.73
N VAL A 103 1.80 -6.67 1.78
CA VAL A 103 1.41 -6.73 0.35
C VAL A 103 1.50 -8.13 -0.24
N GLY A 104 2.48 -8.93 0.18
CA GLY A 104 2.85 -10.18 -0.46
C GLY A 104 1.73 -11.18 -0.62
N HIS A 105 1.19 -11.66 0.49
CA HIS A 105 0.18 -12.71 0.48
C HIS A 105 -1.12 -12.28 -0.22
N PRO A 106 -1.70 -11.11 0.08
CA PRO A 106 -2.88 -10.63 -0.64
C PRO A 106 -2.66 -10.46 -2.15
N LEU A 107 -1.47 -10.00 -2.58
CA LEU A 107 -1.16 -9.83 -4.01
C LEU A 107 -1.09 -11.18 -4.75
N VAL A 108 -0.49 -12.19 -4.13
CA VAL A 108 -0.50 -13.57 -4.67
C VAL A 108 -1.93 -14.05 -4.88
N PHE A 109 -2.78 -13.95 -3.85
CA PHE A 109 -4.18 -14.36 -3.95
C PHE A 109 -4.95 -13.54 -4.97
N ALA A 110 -4.69 -12.23 -5.06
CA ALA A 110 -5.30 -11.36 -6.05
C ALA A 110 -4.98 -11.81 -7.48
N ASN A 111 -3.74 -12.24 -7.76
CA ASN A 111 -3.37 -12.77 -9.07
C ASN A 111 -4.11 -14.08 -9.40
N TRP A 112 -4.24 -14.98 -8.43
CA TRP A 112 -5.03 -16.21 -8.62
C TRP A 112 -6.51 -15.93 -8.86
N LEU A 113 -7.11 -15.04 -8.06
CA LEU A 113 -8.50 -14.62 -8.25
C LEU A 113 -8.71 -13.97 -9.63
N MET A 114 -7.75 -13.18 -10.09
CA MET A 114 -7.80 -12.56 -11.41
C MET A 114 -7.72 -13.60 -12.55
N ALA A 115 -6.88 -14.62 -12.39
CA ALA A 115 -6.78 -15.73 -13.33
C ALA A 115 -8.10 -16.53 -13.39
N PHE A 116 -8.65 -16.91 -12.23
CA PHE A 116 -9.93 -17.63 -12.17
C PHE A 116 -11.10 -16.79 -12.67
N TRP A 117 -11.07 -15.48 -12.41
CA TRP A 117 -12.04 -14.55 -12.98
C TRP A 117 -12.04 -14.60 -14.51
N ALA A 118 -10.86 -14.59 -15.15
CA ALA A 118 -10.76 -14.60 -16.60
C ALA A 118 -11.42 -15.84 -17.21
N ILE A 119 -11.20 -17.00 -16.58
CA ILE A 119 -11.84 -18.27 -16.95
C ILE A 119 -13.35 -18.18 -16.74
N ALA A 120 -13.81 -17.76 -15.56
CA ALA A 120 -15.24 -17.63 -15.24
C ALA A 120 -15.96 -16.67 -16.19
N TRP A 121 -15.32 -15.56 -16.57
CA TRP A 121 -15.87 -14.58 -17.51
C TRP A 121 -16.04 -15.18 -18.91
N VAL A 122 -15.01 -15.86 -19.43
CA VAL A 122 -15.06 -16.51 -20.76
C VAL A 122 -16.11 -17.62 -20.79
N MET A 123 -16.25 -18.38 -19.71
CA MET A 123 -17.29 -19.41 -19.55
C MET A 123 -18.70 -18.83 -19.32
N GLN A 124 -18.85 -17.50 -19.31
CA GLN A 124 -20.11 -16.79 -19.03
C GLN A 124 -20.74 -17.12 -17.67
N TRP A 125 -19.92 -17.53 -16.69
CA TRP A 125 -20.35 -17.73 -15.30
C TRP A 125 -20.36 -16.40 -14.56
N PHE A 126 -21.23 -15.47 -14.99
CA PHE A 126 -21.21 -14.07 -14.56
C PHE A 126 -21.36 -13.90 -13.04
N LEU A 127 -22.19 -14.73 -12.40
CA LEU A 127 -22.32 -14.72 -10.94
C LEU A 127 -20.99 -15.10 -10.26
N VAL A 128 -20.36 -16.18 -10.69
CA VAL A 128 -19.05 -16.64 -10.16
C VAL A 128 -17.99 -15.57 -10.40
N SER A 129 -17.94 -15.00 -11.61
CA SER A 129 -17.07 -13.89 -11.95
C SER A 129 -17.26 -12.69 -11.01
N THR A 130 -18.51 -12.31 -10.73
CA THR A 130 -18.83 -11.18 -9.85
C THR A 130 -18.40 -11.46 -8.40
N VAL A 131 -18.61 -12.68 -7.90
CA VAL A 131 -18.14 -13.09 -6.57
C VAL A 131 -16.62 -13.06 -6.50
N LEU A 132 -15.91 -13.59 -7.50
CA LEU A 132 -14.44 -13.56 -7.58
C LEU A 132 -13.90 -12.12 -7.59
N LEU A 133 -14.51 -11.23 -8.37
CA LEU A 133 -14.14 -9.81 -8.39
C LEU A 133 -14.45 -9.10 -7.06
N GLY A 134 -15.53 -9.47 -6.37
CA GLY A 134 -15.84 -8.95 -5.05
C GLY A 134 -14.78 -9.34 -4.02
N ILE A 135 -14.37 -10.61 -4.00
CA ILE A 135 -13.30 -11.09 -3.12
C ILE A 135 -11.97 -10.42 -3.48
N LEU A 136 -11.66 -10.31 -4.77
CA LEU A 136 -10.47 -9.61 -5.28
C LEU A 136 -10.45 -8.15 -4.81
N LEU A 137 -11.58 -7.45 -4.93
CA LEU A 137 -11.71 -6.05 -4.53
C LEU A 137 -11.49 -5.89 -3.02
N LEU A 138 -12.08 -6.76 -2.20
CA LEU A 138 -11.89 -6.75 -0.74
C LEU A 138 -10.42 -6.96 -0.36
N MET A 139 -9.73 -7.92 -1.01
CA MET A 139 -8.30 -8.15 -0.79
C MET A 139 -7.45 -6.94 -1.19
N LEU A 140 -7.76 -6.31 -2.32
CA LEU A 140 -7.02 -5.14 -2.79
C LEU A 140 -7.27 -3.91 -1.90
N ILE A 141 -8.49 -3.71 -1.41
CA ILE A 141 -8.81 -2.65 -0.43
C ILE A 141 -8.04 -2.90 0.86
N TYR A 142 -8.07 -4.12 1.38
CA TYR A 142 -7.30 -4.50 2.57
C TYR A 142 -5.80 -4.22 2.39
N SER A 143 -5.23 -4.63 1.25
CA SER A 143 -3.80 -4.44 0.96
C SER A 143 -3.43 -2.96 0.88
N ASN A 144 -4.26 -2.14 0.23
CA ASN A 144 -4.03 -0.69 0.13
C ASN A 144 -4.18 0.00 1.50
N LEU A 145 -5.11 -0.45 2.34
CA LEU A 145 -5.27 0.05 3.70
C LEU A 145 -4.09 -0.35 4.60
N ALA A 146 -3.66 -1.61 4.53
CA ALA A 146 -2.49 -2.10 5.25
C ALA A 146 -1.22 -1.35 4.83
N LEU A 147 -1.03 -1.13 3.53
CA LEU A 147 0.07 -0.32 3.02
C LEU A 147 0.01 1.12 3.54
N LEU A 148 -1.19 1.71 3.61
CA LEU A 148 -1.39 3.06 4.12
C LEU A 148 -1.08 3.20 5.62
N VAL A 149 -1.45 2.20 6.43
CA VAL A 149 -1.28 2.23 7.89
C VAL A 149 0.14 1.87 8.30
N TYR A 150 0.71 0.82 7.72
CA TYR A 150 1.98 0.26 8.17
C TYR A 150 3.21 0.81 7.43
N HIS A 151 3.06 1.30 6.19
CA HIS A 151 4.19 1.72 5.35
C HIS A 151 3.84 3.00 4.57
N PRO A 152 3.76 4.17 5.25
CA PRO A 152 3.48 5.43 4.57
C PRO A 152 4.59 5.76 3.55
N PRO A 153 4.25 6.34 2.40
CA PRO A 153 5.21 6.67 1.36
C PRO A 153 6.26 7.67 1.88
N THR A 154 7.53 7.28 1.88
CA THR A 154 8.66 8.12 2.31
C THR A 154 9.34 8.75 1.09
N LYS A 155 9.82 10.00 1.25
CA LYS A 155 10.51 10.74 0.18
C LYS A 155 11.93 10.24 -0.09
N ASP A 156 12.50 9.51 0.85
CA ASP A 156 13.90 9.08 0.80
C ASP A 156 14.13 7.96 -0.22
N ARG A 157 13.07 7.27 -0.66
CA ARG A 157 13.13 6.14 -1.60
C ARG A 157 11.96 6.17 -2.59
N PRO A 158 11.98 7.11 -3.56
CA PRO A 158 10.86 7.33 -4.46
C PRO A 158 10.58 6.14 -5.38
N LEU A 159 11.62 5.43 -5.84
CA LEU A 159 11.47 4.27 -6.73
C LEU A 159 10.90 3.04 -6.01
N ASP A 160 11.38 2.75 -4.79
CA ASP A 160 10.86 1.64 -3.98
C ASP A 160 9.37 1.88 -3.66
N THR A 161 9.04 3.11 -3.28
CA THR A 161 7.65 3.51 -2.99
C THR A 161 6.79 3.45 -4.26
N LEU A 162 7.31 3.90 -5.40
CA LEU A 162 6.58 3.85 -6.66
C LEU A 162 6.27 2.41 -7.07
N LEU A 163 7.27 1.53 -7.10
CA LEU A 163 7.09 0.15 -7.58
C LEU A 163 6.34 -0.76 -6.60
N ILE A 164 6.24 -0.40 -5.32
CA ILE A 164 5.38 -1.10 -4.35
C ILE A 164 3.93 -0.60 -4.45
N HIS A 165 3.73 0.71 -4.43
CA HIS A 165 2.39 1.30 -4.34
C HIS A 165 1.70 1.35 -5.71
N ALA A 166 2.45 1.57 -6.80
CA ALA A 166 1.87 1.75 -8.13
C ALA A 166 1.11 0.52 -8.62
N PRO A 167 1.73 -0.68 -8.75
CA PRO A 167 1.02 -1.84 -9.27
C PRO A 167 -0.19 -2.21 -8.41
N LEU A 168 -0.10 -2.08 -7.09
CA LEU A 168 -1.22 -2.38 -6.19
C LEU A 168 -2.40 -1.41 -6.36
N ARG A 169 -2.13 -0.12 -6.56
CA ARG A 169 -3.16 0.90 -6.80
C ARG A 169 -3.77 0.79 -8.19
N PHE A 170 -2.94 0.57 -9.22
CA PHE A 170 -3.45 0.26 -10.56
C PHE A 170 -4.34 -0.98 -10.54
N PHE A 171 -3.92 -2.00 -9.78
CA PHE A 171 -4.69 -3.22 -9.64
C PHE A 171 -5.98 -3.04 -8.82
N LEU A 172 -6.03 -2.10 -7.87
CA LEU A 172 -7.26 -1.74 -7.16
C LEU A 172 -8.26 -0.98 -8.03
N VAL A 173 -7.80 0.04 -8.78
CA VAL A 173 -8.68 0.94 -9.53
C VAL A 173 -9.45 0.21 -10.62
N LEU A 174 -8.80 -0.73 -11.31
CA LEU A 174 -9.41 -1.50 -12.40
C LEU A 174 -10.68 -2.27 -11.97
N PRO A 175 -10.67 -3.15 -10.95
CA PRO A 175 -11.86 -3.81 -10.47
C PRO A 175 -12.82 -2.84 -9.78
N LEU A 176 -12.33 -1.87 -9.01
CA LEU A 176 -13.18 -0.94 -8.26
C LEU A 176 -14.09 -0.11 -9.18
N VAL A 177 -13.50 0.47 -10.23
CA VAL A 177 -14.20 1.44 -11.09
C VAL A 177 -14.86 0.75 -12.29
N LEU A 178 -14.28 -0.34 -12.78
CA LEU A 178 -14.67 -0.91 -14.06
C LEU A 178 -15.11 -2.38 -13.98
N MET A 179 -14.23 -3.30 -13.57
CA MET A 179 -14.52 -4.73 -13.76
C MET A 179 -15.66 -5.22 -12.87
N PHE A 180 -15.64 -4.88 -11.57
CA PHE A 180 -16.68 -5.32 -10.64
C PHE A 180 -18.04 -4.70 -10.98
N PRO A 181 -18.16 -3.37 -11.18
CA PRO A 181 -19.39 -2.76 -11.71
C PRO A 181 -19.91 -3.40 -12.98
N ASN A 182 -19.03 -3.65 -13.96
CA ASN A 182 -19.45 -4.22 -15.24
C ASN A 182 -19.94 -5.65 -15.09
N ALA A 183 -19.23 -6.49 -14.33
CA ALA A 183 -19.66 -7.86 -14.06
C ALA A 183 -20.97 -7.92 -13.27
N LEU A 184 -21.14 -7.01 -12.31
CA LEU A 184 -22.38 -6.87 -11.55
C LEU A 184 -23.55 -6.49 -12.47
N PHE A 185 -23.36 -5.54 -13.39
CA PHE A 185 -24.39 -5.15 -14.35
C PHE A 185 -24.79 -6.29 -15.27
N VAL A 186 -23.83 -7.05 -15.80
CA VAL A 186 -24.11 -8.25 -16.60
C VAL A 186 -24.87 -9.29 -15.78
N THR A 187 -24.47 -9.53 -14.53
CA THR A 187 -25.14 -10.51 -13.65
C THR A 187 -26.56 -10.10 -13.30
N LEU A 188 -26.82 -8.80 -13.11
CA LEU A 188 -28.15 -8.25 -12.83
C LEU A 188 -29.01 -8.06 -14.09
N GLY A 189 -28.49 -8.38 -15.28
CA GLY A 189 -29.21 -8.16 -16.54
C GLY A 189 -29.35 -6.68 -16.94
N LEU A 190 -28.52 -5.79 -16.38
CA LEU A 190 -28.46 -4.36 -16.72
C LEU A 190 -27.63 -4.12 -17.99
N THR A 191 -27.88 -4.94 -19.01
CA THR A 191 -27.25 -4.92 -20.33
C THR A 191 -28.28 -4.54 -21.39
N TYR A 192 -27.82 -4.07 -22.55
CA TYR A 192 -28.69 -3.89 -23.72
C TYR A 192 -28.30 -4.86 -24.84
N ASP A 193 -29.22 -5.08 -25.77
CA ASP A 193 -28.98 -5.99 -26.90
C ASP A 193 -27.94 -5.37 -27.86
N PRO A 194 -26.81 -6.06 -28.14
CA PRO A 194 -25.85 -5.62 -29.13
C PRO A 194 -26.43 -5.43 -30.54
N ALA A 195 -27.50 -6.15 -30.88
CA ALA A 195 -28.17 -6.04 -32.19
C ALA A 195 -29.00 -4.75 -32.33
N HIS A 196 -29.33 -4.10 -31.21
CA HIS A 196 -30.18 -2.91 -31.13
C HIS A 196 -29.42 -1.75 -30.45
N PRO A 197 -28.37 -1.20 -31.09
CA PRO A 197 -27.47 -0.20 -30.50
C PRO A 197 -28.17 1.11 -30.11
N GLU A 198 -29.35 1.39 -30.63
CA GLU A 198 -30.21 2.50 -30.23
C GLU A 198 -30.65 2.44 -28.76
N GLN A 199 -30.61 1.24 -28.15
CA GLN A 199 -30.97 1.02 -26.75
C GLN A 199 -29.83 1.38 -25.77
N TYR A 200 -28.75 2.00 -26.25
CA TYR A 200 -27.59 2.38 -25.43
C TYR A 200 -27.95 3.25 -24.20
N SER A 201 -29.11 3.93 -24.23
CA SER A 201 -29.60 4.77 -23.14
C SER A 201 -30.31 3.99 -22.02
N MET A 202 -30.40 2.67 -22.09
CA MET A 202 -30.95 1.85 -21.02
C MET A 202 -30.11 1.90 -19.75
N HIS A 203 -30.78 1.88 -18.60
CA HIS A 203 -30.17 1.93 -17.26
C HIS A 203 -29.14 3.05 -17.03
N PRO A 204 -29.45 4.31 -17.40
CA PRO A 204 -28.47 5.41 -17.34
C PRO A 204 -28.14 5.79 -15.89
N TRP A 205 -29.12 5.69 -14.99
CA TRP A 205 -28.99 6.05 -13.58
C TRP A 205 -28.15 5.04 -12.78
N SER A 206 -28.26 3.75 -13.10
CA SER A 206 -27.43 2.71 -12.48
C SER A 206 -25.96 2.93 -12.83
N GLY A 207 -25.66 3.17 -14.12
CA GLY A 207 -24.32 3.50 -14.57
C GLY A 207 -23.79 4.78 -13.94
N PHE A 208 -24.62 5.83 -13.88
CA PHE A 208 -24.27 7.10 -13.25
C PHE A 208 -23.90 6.92 -11.78
N GLY A 209 -24.75 6.26 -11.00
CA GLY A 209 -24.54 6.10 -9.56
C GLY A 209 -23.24 5.37 -9.24
N VAL A 210 -22.94 4.29 -9.97
CA VAL A 210 -21.71 3.52 -9.73
C VAL A 210 -20.47 4.29 -10.17
N VAL A 211 -20.48 4.88 -11.36
CA VAL A 211 -19.33 5.67 -11.86
C VAL A 211 -19.10 6.89 -10.98
N PHE A 212 -20.14 7.64 -10.64
CA PHE A 212 -20.04 8.81 -9.77
C PHE A 212 -19.51 8.41 -8.39
N GLY A 213 -20.10 7.38 -7.75
CA GLY A 213 -19.70 6.93 -6.43
C GLY A 213 -18.25 6.45 -6.37
N ALA A 214 -17.86 5.56 -7.29
CA ALA A 214 -16.49 5.02 -7.31
C ALA A 214 -15.44 6.12 -7.58
N ASN A 215 -15.72 7.04 -8.52
CA ASN A 215 -14.80 8.13 -8.83
C ASN A 215 -14.78 9.22 -7.76
N LEU A 216 -15.90 9.49 -7.07
CA LEU A 216 -15.94 10.42 -5.95
C LEU A 216 -15.05 9.92 -4.80
N ILE A 217 -15.15 8.63 -4.46
CA ILE A 217 -14.30 8.02 -3.44
C ILE A 217 -12.82 8.10 -3.87
N ALA A 218 -12.49 7.72 -5.10
CA ALA A 218 -11.12 7.80 -5.62
C ALA A 218 -10.57 9.24 -5.57
N TRP A 219 -11.39 10.22 -5.97
CA TRP A 219 -11.04 11.63 -5.95
C TRP A 219 -10.80 12.16 -4.53
N LEU A 220 -11.63 11.79 -3.56
CA LEU A 220 -11.43 12.14 -2.14
C LEU A 220 -10.11 11.59 -1.60
N VAL A 221 -9.74 10.37 -1.99
CA VAL A 221 -8.44 9.78 -1.64
C VAL A 221 -7.30 10.57 -2.28
N VAL A 222 -7.42 10.96 -3.56
CA VAL A 222 -6.43 11.81 -4.24
C VAL A 222 -6.24 13.15 -3.51
N LEU A 223 -7.32 13.82 -3.12
CA LEU A 223 -7.26 15.11 -2.41
C LEU A 223 -6.57 14.99 -1.05
N THR A 224 -6.94 13.99 -0.28
CA THR A 224 -6.44 13.81 1.09
C THR A 224 -5.00 13.30 1.12
N ARG A 225 -4.62 12.44 0.18
CA ARG A 225 -3.33 11.74 0.19
C ARG A 225 -2.33 12.20 -0.86
N ARG A 226 -2.71 13.08 -1.79
CA ARG A 226 -1.87 13.54 -2.92
C ARG A 226 -1.32 12.38 -3.75
N ASP A 227 -2.17 11.39 -4.01
CA ASP A 227 -1.77 10.14 -4.66
C ASP A 227 -1.75 10.26 -6.18
N ILE A 228 -0.55 10.41 -6.73
CA ILE A 228 -0.31 10.58 -8.18
C ILE A 228 -0.71 9.31 -8.93
N VAL A 229 -0.40 8.14 -8.39
CA VAL A 229 -0.69 6.86 -9.06
C VAL A 229 -2.20 6.68 -9.20
N LEU A 230 -2.94 6.92 -8.11
CA LEU A 230 -4.40 6.81 -8.13
C LEU A 230 -5.04 7.80 -9.12
N THR A 231 -4.45 9.00 -9.24
CA THR A 231 -4.87 10.02 -10.21
C THR A 231 -4.70 9.51 -11.65
N VAL A 232 -3.52 8.99 -12.00
CA VAL A 232 -3.24 8.46 -13.34
C VAL A 232 -4.12 7.26 -13.64
N ALA A 233 -4.25 6.33 -12.70
CA ALA A 233 -5.10 5.15 -12.88
C ALA A 233 -6.58 5.52 -13.06
N GLY A 234 -7.12 6.40 -12.20
CA GLY A 234 -8.51 6.85 -12.26
C GLY A 234 -8.85 7.61 -13.55
N THR A 235 -7.97 8.53 -13.96
CA THR A 235 -8.12 9.24 -15.24
C THR A 235 -8.08 8.30 -16.44
N TRP A 236 -7.18 7.31 -16.42
CA TRP A 236 -7.07 6.32 -17.50
C TRP A 236 -8.34 5.48 -17.63
N ILE A 237 -8.90 4.98 -16.52
CA ILE A 237 -10.15 4.22 -16.57
C ILE A 237 -11.32 5.10 -17.01
N CYS A 238 -11.40 6.36 -16.56
CA CYS A 238 -12.39 7.30 -17.09
C CYS A 238 -12.24 7.47 -18.61
N ALA A 239 -11.01 7.61 -19.11
CA ALA A 239 -10.71 7.68 -20.54
C ALA A 239 -11.09 6.42 -21.31
N ALA A 240 -10.89 5.25 -20.72
CA ALA A 240 -11.35 4.00 -21.29
C ALA A 240 -12.89 3.98 -21.41
N ILE A 241 -13.63 4.52 -20.45
CA ILE A 241 -15.11 4.52 -20.48
C ILE A 241 -15.64 5.54 -21.50
N TRP A 242 -15.16 6.79 -21.52
CA TRP A 242 -15.71 7.80 -22.43
C TRP A 242 -15.24 7.63 -23.89
N SER A 243 -14.12 6.95 -24.13
CA SER A 243 -13.66 6.68 -25.50
C SER A 243 -14.51 5.64 -26.23
N ALA A 244 -15.30 4.83 -25.52
CA ALA A 244 -16.31 3.97 -26.15
C ALA A 244 -17.59 4.77 -26.44
N ARG A 245 -18.13 4.64 -27.65
CA ARG A 245 -19.38 5.28 -28.09
C ARG A 245 -20.33 4.23 -28.68
N PRO A 246 -21.67 4.41 -28.58
CA PRO A 246 -22.40 5.47 -27.85
C PRO A 246 -22.48 5.23 -26.33
N LYS A 247 -22.82 6.28 -25.56
CA LYS A 247 -22.96 6.23 -24.08
C LYS A 247 -24.13 7.07 -23.59
N PRO A 248 -24.84 6.64 -22.52
CA PRO A 248 -25.81 7.50 -21.85
C PRO A 248 -25.18 8.82 -21.41
N VAL A 249 -25.90 9.92 -21.64
CA VAL A 249 -25.43 11.27 -21.29
C VAL A 249 -24.99 11.40 -19.82
N PRO A 250 -25.73 10.89 -18.82
CA PRO A 250 -25.33 11.03 -17.42
C PRO A 250 -23.99 10.35 -17.12
N VAL A 251 -23.76 9.15 -17.67
CA VAL A 251 -22.50 8.43 -17.51
C VAL A 251 -21.38 9.18 -18.22
N TYR A 252 -21.60 9.56 -19.49
CA TYR A 252 -20.62 10.21 -20.34
C TYR A 252 -20.11 11.54 -19.78
N VAL A 253 -21.02 12.39 -19.31
CA VAL A 253 -20.66 13.67 -18.67
C VAL A 253 -19.87 13.43 -17.38
N THR A 254 -20.28 12.46 -16.57
CA THR A 254 -19.61 12.15 -15.29
C THR A 254 -18.16 11.71 -15.51
N VAL A 255 -17.91 10.78 -16.43
CA VAL A 255 -16.53 10.31 -16.69
C VAL A 255 -15.64 11.40 -17.28
N ILE A 256 -16.19 12.33 -18.10
CA ILE A 256 -15.42 13.48 -18.59
C ILE A 256 -15.05 14.42 -17.44
N ILE A 257 -16.03 14.78 -16.60
CA ILE A 257 -15.80 15.64 -15.45
C ILE A 257 -14.71 15.03 -14.57
N PHE A 258 -14.81 13.75 -14.22
CA PHE A 258 -13.79 13.10 -13.39
C PHE A 258 -12.44 12.95 -14.10
N THR A 259 -12.39 12.81 -15.43
CA THR A 259 -11.11 12.82 -16.18
C THR A 259 -10.34 14.13 -15.92
N VAL A 260 -11.04 15.26 -15.78
CA VAL A 260 -10.44 16.57 -15.47
C VAL A 260 -10.31 16.80 -13.95
N LEU A 261 -11.26 16.32 -13.15
CA LEU A 261 -11.33 16.57 -11.72
C LEU A 261 -10.23 15.84 -10.94
N HIS A 262 -9.82 14.64 -11.38
CA HIS A 262 -8.69 13.92 -10.79
C HIS A 262 -7.38 14.72 -10.83
N PRO A 263 -6.86 15.14 -12.01
CA PRO A 263 -5.61 15.91 -12.07
C PRO A 263 -5.75 17.29 -11.44
N LEU A 264 -6.92 17.94 -11.56
CA LEU A 264 -7.18 19.22 -10.90
C LEU A 264 -7.20 19.08 -9.37
N GLY A 265 -7.78 18.01 -8.84
CA GLY A 265 -7.78 17.69 -7.41
C GLY A 265 -6.35 17.48 -6.90
N LEU A 266 -5.53 16.71 -7.63
CA LEU A 266 -4.11 16.54 -7.30
C LEU A 266 -3.38 17.89 -7.29
N PHE A 267 -3.60 18.73 -8.31
CA PHE A 267 -2.99 20.05 -8.41
C PHE A 267 -3.39 20.94 -7.22
N CYS A 268 -4.68 21.02 -6.90
CA CYS A 268 -5.18 21.76 -5.74
C CYS A 268 -4.57 21.25 -4.43
N ALA A 269 -4.45 19.93 -4.25
CA ALA A 269 -3.87 19.33 -3.06
C ALA A 269 -2.36 19.64 -2.93
N LEU A 270 -1.62 19.67 -4.04
CA LEU A 270 -0.21 20.05 -4.06
C LEU A 270 -0.02 21.54 -3.75
N VAL A 271 -0.83 22.41 -4.36
CA VAL A 271 -0.81 23.86 -4.12
C VAL A 271 -1.16 24.17 -2.67
N HIS A 272 -2.24 23.59 -2.14
CA HIS A 272 -2.65 23.77 -0.74
C HIS A 272 -1.55 23.33 0.22
N HIS A 273 -0.94 22.17 -0.02
CA HIS A 273 0.18 21.69 0.79
C HIS A 273 1.39 22.62 0.72
N HIS A 274 1.74 23.13 -0.46
CA HIS A 274 2.87 24.05 -0.61
C HIS A 274 2.64 25.36 0.17
N PHE A 275 1.44 25.96 0.03
CA PHE A 275 1.07 27.18 0.76
C PHE A 275 0.99 26.96 2.28
N MET A 276 0.37 25.88 2.73
CA MET A 276 0.26 25.56 4.15
C MET A 276 1.61 25.15 4.76
N SER A 277 2.45 24.40 4.04
CA SER A 277 3.81 24.08 4.49
C SER A 277 4.67 25.33 4.62
N LYS A 278 4.52 26.31 3.72
CA LYS A 278 5.24 27.59 3.80
C LYS A 278 4.75 28.44 4.98
N ARG A 279 3.45 28.42 5.29
CA ARG A 279 2.89 29.03 6.51
C ARG A 279 3.35 28.31 7.78
N ARG A 280 3.32 26.98 7.80
CA ARG A 280 3.73 26.15 8.94
C ARG A 280 5.22 26.23 9.21
N SER A 281 6.06 26.30 8.17
CA SER A 281 7.50 26.53 8.32
C SER A 281 7.83 27.96 8.74
N ARG A 282 6.98 28.94 8.40
CA ARG A 282 7.07 30.31 8.95
C ARG A 282 6.58 30.42 10.41
N GLN A 283 5.65 29.56 10.84
CA GLN A 283 5.18 29.50 12.24
C GLN A 283 6.05 28.62 13.14
N ASN A 284 6.63 27.53 12.62
CA ASN A 284 7.52 26.63 13.37
C ASN A 284 9.00 27.06 13.31
N GLY A 285 9.32 28.20 12.69
CA GLY A 285 10.66 28.76 12.64
C GLY A 285 11.17 29.32 13.99
N ASP A 286 10.29 29.45 14.99
CA ASP A 286 10.61 30.05 16.30
C ASP A 286 10.66 29.06 17.47
N ILE A 287 10.59 27.75 17.21
CA ILE A 287 10.88 26.75 18.25
C ILE A 287 12.12 25.97 17.83
N ALA A 288 13.21 26.71 17.64
CA ALA A 288 14.51 26.15 17.96
C ALA A 288 14.55 25.97 19.48
N LEU A 289 14.47 24.73 19.96
CA LEU A 289 15.07 24.43 21.26
C LEU A 289 16.50 24.98 21.20
N PRO A 290 16.95 25.73 22.22
CA PRO A 290 18.32 26.19 22.26
C PRO A 290 19.22 25.01 21.92
N PRO A 291 20.24 25.16 21.05
CA PRO A 291 21.27 24.15 20.98
C PRO A 291 21.69 23.91 22.42
N ASP A 292 21.61 22.67 22.88
CA ASP A 292 22.17 22.28 24.16
C ASP A 292 23.55 22.92 24.18
N ALA A 293 23.74 23.87 25.09
CA ALA A 293 24.93 24.70 25.16
C ALA A 293 26.08 23.85 25.71
N GLU A 294 26.47 22.81 24.97
CA GLU A 294 27.77 22.17 25.02
C GLU A 294 28.78 23.10 24.31
N GLU A 295 28.95 24.31 24.85
CA GLU A 295 30.12 25.19 24.66
C GLU A 295 29.79 26.57 25.25
N GLY A 296 30.11 26.80 26.53
CA GLY A 296 30.27 28.18 27.00
C GLY A 296 30.11 28.51 28.48
N HIS A 297 29.39 27.72 29.29
CA HIS A 297 29.19 28.06 30.71
C HIS A 297 29.49 26.89 31.66
N ALA A 298 30.79 26.65 31.90
CA ALA A 298 31.27 26.03 33.12
C ALA A 298 32.08 27.07 33.91
N PRO A 299 31.55 27.55 35.06
CA PRO A 299 32.40 27.49 36.25
C PRO A 299 31.67 27.06 37.54
N ALA A 300 30.39 26.66 37.49
CA ALA A 300 29.62 26.37 38.72
C ALA A 300 29.53 24.88 39.11
N TYR A 301 29.66 23.95 38.16
CA TYR A 301 29.58 22.50 38.46
C TYR A 301 30.96 21.85 38.71
N ALA A 302 32.04 22.42 38.16
CA ALA A 302 33.40 21.95 38.42
C ALA A 302 33.86 22.25 39.85
N SER A 303 33.42 23.38 40.42
CA SER A 303 33.71 23.75 41.81
C SER A 303 33.02 22.79 42.79
N HIS A 304 31.78 22.39 42.52
CA HIS A 304 31.07 21.44 43.39
C HIS A 304 31.70 20.05 43.36
N HIS A 305 32.15 19.56 42.21
CA HIS A 305 32.79 18.24 42.10
C HIS A 305 34.19 18.22 42.75
N GLN A 306 34.96 19.31 42.60
CA GLN A 306 36.25 19.46 43.30
C GLN A 306 36.08 19.61 44.81
N GLN A 307 35.04 20.30 45.26
CA GLN A 307 34.74 20.47 46.69
C GLN A 307 34.28 19.14 47.32
N TYR A 308 33.50 18.33 46.60
CA TYR A 308 33.15 16.97 47.02
C TYR A 308 34.35 16.02 47.07
N GLU A 309 35.27 16.10 46.10
CA GLU A 309 36.49 15.29 46.12
C GLU A 309 37.46 15.72 47.23
N GLN A 310 37.58 17.02 47.50
CA GLN A 310 38.37 17.53 48.62
C GLN A 310 37.77 17.15 49.97
N GLU A 311 36.44 17.22 50.15
CA GLU A 311 35.78 16.76 51.37
C GLU A 311 35.93 15.25 51.56
N ARG A 312 35.87 14.46 50.48
CA ARG A 312 36.06 13.01 50.55
C ARG A 312 37.50 12.65 50.93
N ALA A 313 38.49 13.30 50.31
CA ALA A 313 39.90 13.12 50.66
C ALA A 313 40.21 13.56 52.09
N ALA A 314 39.64 14.68 52.56
CA ALA A 314 39.79 15.14 53.94
C ALA A 314 39.13 14.19 54.96
N ARG A 315 38.02 13.54 54.59
CA ARG A 315 37.33 12.54 55.43
C ARG A 315 38.12 11.24 55.52
N GLU A 316 38.74 10.80 54.44
CA GLU A 316 39.62 9.62 54.41
C GLU A 316 40.90 9.86 55.23
N GLN A 317 41.50 11.06 55.16
CA GLN A 317 42.63 11.42 56.02
C GLN A 317 42.26 11.48 57.51
N ARG A 318 41.07 11.96 57.87
CA ARG A 318 40.61 11.93 59.28
C ARG A 318 40.36 10.52 59.80
N LEU A 319 39.89 9.62 58.94
CA LEU A 319 39.70 8.21 59.28
C LEU A 319 41.05 7.47 59.42
N GLN A 320 42.07 7.86 58.66
CA GLN A 320 43.44 7.33 58.82
C GLN A 320 44.18 7.94 60.02
N SER A 321 43.95 9.22 60.36
CA SER A 321 44.56 9.85 61.55
C SER A 321 43.86 9.46 62.85
N SER A 322 42.61 9.04 62.79
CA SER A 322 41.91 8.40 63.91
C SER A 322 42.28 6.92 63.94
N GLY A 323 43.57 6.65 64.21
CA GLY A 323 44.05 5.30 64.49
C GLY A 323 43.16 4.63 65.53
N ALA A 324 42.90 3.34 65.33
CA ALA A 324 42.14 2.51 66.25
C ALA A 324 42.68 2.73 67.66
N ARG A 325 41.86 3.34 68.52
CA ARG A 325 42.15 3.44 69.94
C ARG A 325 42.09 2.00 70.45
N GLU A 326 43.25 1.39 70.68
CA GLU A 326 43.33 0.14 71.43
C GLU A 326 42.52 0.32 72.70
N ILE A 327 41.47 -0.48 72.82
CA ILE A 327 40.70 -0.57 74.05
C ILE A 327 41.56 -1.38 74.99
N ASP A 328 42.13 -0.70 75.98
CA ASP A 328 42.89 -1.31 77.06
C ASP A 328 41.96 -2.28 77.83
N PRO A 329 42.22 -3.60 77.79
CA PRO A 329 41.35 -4.59 78.43
C PRO A 329 41.31 -4.48 79.96
N ASP A 330 42.22 -3.71 80.57
CA ASP A 330 42.31 -3.55 82.02
C ASP A 330 41.28 -2.57 82.61
N GLN A 331 40.49 -1.86 81.79
CA GLN A 331 39.41 -0.98 82.25
C GLN A 331 38.03 -1.65 82.39
N ILE A 332 37.88 -2.92 82.02
CA ILE A 332 36.55 -3.58 82.02
C ILE A 332 36.27 -4.35 83.33
N PHE A 333 37.29 -4.71 84.11
CA PHE A 333 37.11 -5.36 85.41
C PHE A 333 37.52 -4.45 86.55
N GLY A 334 36.61 -3.54 86.92
CA GLY A 334 36.62 -2.91 88.22
C GLY A 334 36.44 -3.97 89.31
N SER A 335 37.47 -4.13 90.13
CA SER A 335 37.42 -4.76 91.43
C SER A 335 36.48 -3.98 92.36
N GLY A 336 35.46 -4.67 92.87
CA GLY A 336 34.51 -4.20 93.87
C GLY A 336 33.47 -5.26 94.17
#